data_AF-A0A7V4YZ83-F1
#
_entry.id   AF-A0A7V4YZ83-F1
#
_cell.length_a   1.000
_cell.length_b   1.000
_cell.length_c   1.000
_cell.angle_alpha   90.00
_cell.angle_beta   90.00
_cell.angle_gamma   90.00
#
_symmetry.space_group_name_H-M   'P 1'
#
loop_
_entity.id
_entity.type
_entity.pdbx_description
1 polymer ?
#
loop_
_entity_poly.entity_id
_entity_poly.type
_entity_poly.pdbx_seq_one_letter_code
_entity_poly.pdbx_strand_id
1 'polypeptide(L)'
;MKNKIYFLLSLAALWLFACYKSEERPTIIHGRVTEYGTGAPIERARIYVLCQEGTVLGPSNFTLIDSILTDADGRFYREYAEGELCGSVSFLPYKEGYFKGNEFYYTTDNKFFDVVLDPLSWFKVITAPDILGDRIYFTGTFTGAAGWDTWKGDGTKTWLFETRGNRDTWIDWDYYGGGMNSHRDTIYLPKHDTTTYTIHY
;
A
#
# COMPACT_ATOMS: atom_id res chain seq x y z
N MET A 1 14.40 -50.77 -50.31
CA MET A 1 14.81 -49.58 -49.53
C MET A 1 13.68 -48.56 -49.31
N LYS A 2 12.74 -48.36 -50.25
CA LYS A 2 11.62 -47.40 -50.10
C LYS A 2 10.75 -47.62 -48.85
N ASN A 3 10.46 -48.87 -48.46
CA ASN A 3 9.63 -49.16 -47.27
C ASN A 3 10.26 -48.76 -45.93
N LYS A 4 11.59 -48.61 -45.83
CA LYS A 4 12.25 -48.17 -44.59
C LYS A 4 12.12 -46.66 -44.36
N ILE A 5 12.01 -45.88 -45.45
CA ILE A 5 11.86 -44.42 -45.40
C ILE A 5 10.46 -44.03 -44.90
N TYR A 6 9.41 -44.74 -45.35
CA TYR A 6 8.04 -44.50 -44.88
C TYR A 6 7.87 -44.80 -43.39
N PHE A 7 8.54 -45.83 -42.87
CA PHE A 7 8.50 -46.19 -41.45
C PHE A 7 9.19 -45.14 -40.56
N LEU A 8 10.32 -44.59 -41.01
CA LEU A 8 11.01 -43.49 -40.32
C LEU A 8 10.21 -42.19 -40.33
N LEU A 9 9.56 -41.87 -41.45
CA LEU A 9 8.68 -40.70 -41.56
C LEU A 9 7.42 -40.82 -40.69
N SER A 10 6.81 -42.00 -40.59
CA SER A 10 5.67 -42.20 -39.68
C SER A 10 6.06 -42.09 -38.21
N LEU A 11 7.27 -42.55 -37.85
CA LEU A 11 7.77 -42.45 -36.48
C LEU A 11 8.11 -41.00 -36.09
N ALA A 12 8.69 -40.23 -37.02
CA ALA A 12 8.96 -38.81 -36.83
C ALA A 12 7.67 -37.98 -36.73
N ALA A 13 6.64 -38.31 -37.51
CA ALA A 13 5.33 -37.66 -37.42
C ALA A 13 4.66 -37.92 -36.05
N LEU A 14 4.75 -39.15 -35.52
CA LEU A 14 4.25 -39.49 -34.18
C LEU A 14 4.97 -38.71 -33.06
N TRP A 15 6.24 -38.35 -33.23
CA TRP A 15 6.99 -37.52 -32.27
C TRP A 15 6.59 -36.04 -32.32
N LEU A 16 6.14 -35.53 -33.47
CA LEU A 16 5.62 -34.16 -33.59
C LEU A 16 4.19 -34.02 -33.04
N PHE A 17 3.42 -35.12 -32.97
CA PHE A 17 2.09 -35.15 -32.36
C PHE A 17 2.08 -35.66 -30.92
N ALA A 18 3.24 -35.97 -30.34
CA ALA A 18 3.40 -36.03 -28.89
C ALA A 18 3.36 -34.61 -28.33
N CYS A 19 2.20 -33.95 -28.48
CA CYS A 19 1.86 -32.73 -27.77
C CYS A 19 1.99 -33.06 -26.29
N TYR A 20 3.11 -32.66 -25.70
CA TYR A 20 3.28 -32.65 -24.26
C TYR A 20 2.19 -31.72 -23.75
N LYS A 21 1.10 -32.30 -23.21
CA LYS A 21 0.11 -31.51 -22.47
C LYS A 21 0.93 -30.95 -21.31
N SER A 22 1.33 -29.69 -21.42
CA SER A 22 1.96 -28.95 -20.33
C SER A 22 1.12 -29.26 -19.10
N GLU A 23 1.70 -29.88 -18.08
CA GLU A 23 1.00 -30.12 -16.83
C GLU A 23 0.44 -28.78 -16.40
N GLU A 24 -0.89 -28.69 -16.32
CA GLU A 24 -1.61 -27.49 -15.93
C GLU A 24 -1.15 -27.19 -14.51
N ARG A 25 -0.28 -26.18 -14.35
CA ARG A 25 0.25 -25.82 -13.03
C ARG A 25 -0.69 -24.80 -12.41
N PRO A 26 -1.17 -25.04 -11.18
CA PRO A 26 -1.99 -24.06 -10.50
C PRO A 26 -1.19 -22.77 -10.28
N THR A 27 -1.90 -21.64 -10.35
CA THR A 27 -1.34 -20.36 -9.93
C THR A 27 -1.47 -20.25 -8.42
N ILE A 28 -0.36 -20.04 -7.74
CA ILE A 28 -0.26 -19.99 -6.28
C ILE A 28 -0.02 -18.56 -5.85
N ILE A 29 -0.96 -18.03 -5.08
CA ILE A 29 -0.88 -16.71 -4.47
C ILE A 29 -0.62 -16.91 -2.99
N HIS A 30 0.55 -16.48 -2.54
CA HIS A 30 0.95 -16.66 -1.15
C HIS A 30 1.89 -15.55 -0.69
N GLY A 31 1.89 -15.28 0.61
CA GLY A 31 2.69 -14.18 1.13
C GLY A 31 2.53 -13.97 2.62
N ARG A 32 3.01 -12.81 3.07
CA ARG A 32 2.90 -12.34 4.45
C ARG A 32 2.55 -10.86 4.46
N VAL A 33 1.75 -10.46 5.44
CA VAL A 33 1.40 -9.07 5.74
C VAL A 33 1.97 -8.69 7.09
N THR A 34 2.73 -7.60 7.13
CA THR A 34 3.36 -7.07 8.34
C THR A 34 3.06 -5.59 8.56
N GLU A 35 3.13 -5.16 9.81
CA GLU A 35 2.95 -3.75 10.21
C GLU A 35 4.27 -2.98 10.04
N TYR A 36 4.20 -1.80 9.41
CA TYR A 36 5.33 -0.90 9.30
C TYR A 36 5.87 -0.49 10.68
N GLY A 37 7.19 -0.43 10.81
CA GLY A 37 7.91 0.00 12.01
C GLY A 37 8.11 -1.09 13.07
N THR A 38 7.13 -1.99 13.27
CA THR A 38 7.30 -3.11 14.23
C THR A 38 7.66 -4.43 13.55
N GLY A 39 7.32 -4.60 12.27
CA GLY A 39 7.43 -5.89 11.57
C GLY A 39 6.49 -6.96 12.12
N ALA A 40 5.54 -6.58 12.98
CA ALA A 40 4.59 -7.50 13.57
C ALA A 40 3.68 -8.09 12.49
N PRO A 41 3.34 -9.39 12.56
CA PRO A 41 2.38 -9.97 11.63
C PRO A 41 1.00 -9.34 11.81
N ILE A 42 0.29 -9.11 10.70
CA ILE A 42 -1.09 -8.60 10.74
C ILE A 42 -2.05 -9.76 10.47
N GLU A 43 -2.68 -10.23 11.54
CA GLU A 43 -3.74 -11.24 11.48
C GLU A 43 -5.02 -10.68 10.83
N ARG A 44 -5.73 -11.51 10.07
CA ARG A 44 -7.02 -11.20 9.44
C ARG A 44 -6.99 -9.90 8.62
N ALA A 45 -5.85 -9.59 8.00
CA ALA A 45 -5.79 -8.67 6.87
C ALA A 45 -6.44 -9.36 5.67
N ARG A 46 -7.21 -8.61 4.90
CA ARG A 46 -7.87 -9.11 3.69
C ARG A 46 -7.03 -8.75 2.48
N ILE A 47 -6.66 -9.74 1.70
CA ILE A 47 -6.03 -9.59 0.39
C ILE A 47 -7.14 -9.72 -0.64
N TYR A 48 -7.53 -8.62 -1.25
CA TYR A 48 -8.44 -8.65 -2.39
C TYR A 48 -7.66 -9.04 -3.64
N VAL A 49 -8.15 -10.07 -4.34
CA VAL A 49 -7.59 -10.53 -5.61
C VAL A 49 -8.44 -9.93 -6.72
N LEU A 50 -7.82 -9.06 -7.51
CA LEU A 50 -8.47 -8.27 -8.55
C LEU A 50 -7.97 -8.72 -9.91
N CYS A 51 -8.89 -8.80 -10.86
CA CYS A 51 -8.58 -8.96 -12.27
C CYS A 51 -8.54 -7.61 -12.95
N GLN A 52 -7.42 -7.31 -13.60
CA GLN A 52 -7.32 -6.13 -14.45
C GLN A 52 -7.80 -6.47 -15.85
N GLU A 53 -8.90 -5.85 -16.25
CA GLU A 53 -9.45 -5.95 -17.60
C GLU A 53 -9.26 -4.61 -18.30
N GLY A 54 -8.75 -4.64 -19.54
CA GLY A 54 -8.54 -3.41 -20.30
C GLY A 54 -8.15 -3.70 -21.74
N THR A 55 -8.25 -2.69 -22.59
CA THR A 55 -7.66 -2.73 -23.93
C THR A 55 -6.31 -2.03 -23.91
N VAL A 56 -5.44 -2.36 -24.85
CA VAL A 56 -4.04 -1.87 -24.92
C VAL A 56 -3.92 -0.33 -24.83
N LEU A 57 -4.95 0.41 -25.25
CA LEU A 57 -4.99 1.88 -25.22
C LEU A 57 -6.27 2.43 -24.54
N GLY A 58 -6.97 1.59 -23.77
CA GLY A 58 -8.21 1.96 -23.09
C GLY A 58 -8.07 2.06 -21.58
N PRO A 59 -9.12 2.51 -20.88
CA PRO A 59 -9.14 2.49 -19.43
C PRO A 59 -9.02 1.04 -18.93
N SER A 60 -8.26 0.86 -17.85
CA SER A 60 -8.23 -0.40 -17.11
C SER A 60 -9.35 -0.39 -16.06
N ASN A 61 -10.11 -1.48 -16.01
CA ASN A 61 -11.07 -1.77 -14.96
C ASN A 61 -10.53 -2.89 -14.08
N PHE A 62 -10.93 -2.88 -12.80
CA PHE A 62 -10.59 -3.93 -11.86
C PHE A 62 -11.86 -4.64 -11.40
N THR A 63 -11.92 -5.95 -11.61
CA THR A 63 -13.01 -6.81 -11.15
C THR A 63 -12.54 -7.60 -9.94
N LEU A 64 -13.29 -7.60 -8.85
CA LEU A 64 -12.98 -8.44 -7.69
C LEU A 64 -13.28 -9.91 -8.00
N ILE A 65 -12.27 -10.77 -7.86
CA ILE A 65 -12.38 -12.22 -8.10
C ILE A 65 -12.54 -12.99 -6.79
N ASP A 66 -11.68 -12.70 -5.81
CA ASP A 66 -11.62 -13.44 -4.55
C ASP A 66 -11.09 -12.55 -3.42
N SER A 67 -11.19 -13.03 -2.18
CA SER A 67 -10.51 -12.42 -1.04
C SER A 67 -9.95 -13.47 -0.08
N ILE A 68 -8.70 -13.29 0.31
CA ILE A 68 -7.99 -14.19 1.22
C ILE A 68 -7.76 -13.46 2.54
N LEU A 69 -7.92 -14.16 3.67
CA LEU A 69 -7.57 -13.61 4.99
C LEU A 69 -6.21 -14.14 5.43
N THR A 70 -5.41 -13.28 6.04
CA THR A 70 -4.19 -13.72 6.71
C THR A 70 -4.48 -14.46 8.00
N ASP A 71 -3.63 -15.44 8.30
CA ASP A 71 -3.59 -16.15 9.58
C ASP A 71 -2.91 -15.33 10.70
N ALA A 72 -2.75 -15.94 11.88
CA ALA A 72 -2.12 -15.31 13.04
C ALA A 72 -0.65 -14.90 12.81
N ASP A 73 0.06 -15.55 11.90
CA ASP A 73 1.44 -15.21 11.50
C ASP A 73 1.48 -14.16 10.38
N GLY A 74 0.31 -13.63 10.00
CA GLY A 74 0.14 -12.68 8.91
C GLY A 74 0.28 -13.33 7.54
N ARG A 75 0.31 -14.66 7.43
CA ARG A 75 0.51 -15.36 6.17
C ARG A 75 -0.81 -15.61 5.45
N PHE A 76 -0.75 -15.67 4.13
CA PHE A 76 -1.88 -16.08 3.29
C PHE A 76 -1.43 -17.03 2.19
N TYR A 77 -2.36 -17.87 1.74
CA TYR A 77 -2.12 -18.88 0.71
C TYR A 77 -3.42 -19.21 -0.01
N ARG A 78 -3.37 -19.28 -1.34
CA ARG A 78 -4.47 -19.73 -2.18
C ARG A 78 -3.93 -20.29 -3.50
N GLU A 79 -4.46 -21.43 -3.92
CA GLU A 79 -4.22 -22.00 -5.24
C GLU A 79 -5.43 -21.71 -6.13
N TYR A 80 -5.14 -21.37 -7.38
CA TYR A 80 -6.13 -21.16 -8.43
C TYR A 80 -5.87 -22.14 -9.57
N ALA A 81 -6.93 -22.79 -10.04
CA ALA A 81 -6.86 -23.65 -11.21
C ALA A 81 -6.61 -22.81 -12.47
N GLU A 82 -6.13 -23.46 -13.54
CA GLU A 82 -5.94 -22.79 -14.82
C GLU A 82 -7.26 -22.18 -15.32
N GLY A 83 -7.22 -20.90 -15.69
CA GLY A 83 -8.39 -20.16 -16.17
C GLY A 83 -9.29 -19.56 -15.08
N GLU A 84 -9.04 -19.80 -13.79
CA GLU A 84 -9.77 -19.12 -12.70
C GLU A 84 -9.35 -17.65 -12.54
N LEU A 85 -8.11 -17.34 -12.94
CA LEU A 85 -7.57 -15.99 -12.95
C LEU A 85 -7.51 -15.47 -14.39
N CYS A 86 -7.71 -14.17 -14.55
CA CYS A 86 -7.43 -13.47 -15.80
C CYS A 86 -5.91 -13.37 -16.03
N GLY A 87 -5.52 -12.95 -17.25
CA GLY A 87 -4.11 -12.79 -17.62
C GLY A 87 -3.34 -11.71 -16.85
N SER A 88 -4.01 -10.82 -16.11
CA SER A 88 -3.36 -9.80 -15.26
C SER A 88 -4.07 -9.70 -13.91
N VAL A 89 -3.43 -10.22 -12.87
CA VAL A 89 -3.95 -10.22 -11.50
C VAL A 89 -3.25 -9.13 -10.68
N SER A 90 -4.02 -8.43 -9.86
CA SER A 90 -3.55 -7.42 -8.93
C SER A 90 -4.03 -7.72 -7.52
N PHE A 91 -3.20 -7.45 -6.52
CA PHE A 91 -3.58 -7.58 -5.11
C PHE A 91 -3.78 -6.23 -4.45
N LEU A 92 -4.84 -6.12 -3.65
CA LEU A 92 -5.10 -4.96 -2.80
C LEU A 92 -5.22 -5.41 -1.34
N PRO A 93 -4.18 -5.23 -0.51
CA PRO A 93 -4.25 -5.56 0.91
C PRO A 93 -5.07 -4.51 1.67
N TYR A 94 -5.87 -4.97 2.62
CA TYR A 94 -6.73 -4.13 3.45
C TYR A 94 -6.83 -4.66 4.87
N LYS A 95 -6.70 -3.74 5.84
CA LYS A 95 -7.01 -3.97 7.24
C LYS A 95 -7.58 -2.68 7.81
N GLU A 96 -8.65 -2.79 8.59
CA GLU A 96 -9.19 -1.64 9.32
C GLU A 96 -8.12 -1.08 10.27
N GLY A 97 -8.03 0.25 10.32
CA GLY A 97 -6.99 0.94 11.08
C GLY A 97 -5.64 1.03 10.37
N TYR A 98 -5.52 0.64 9.11
CA TYR A 98 -4.30 0.80 8.30
C TYR A 98 -4.61 1.63 7.05
N PHE A 99 -3.59 2.32 6.53
CA PHE A 99 -3.71 2.98 5.23
C PHE A 99 -3.93 1.93 4.15
N LYS A 100 -4.81 2.27 3.20
CA LYS A 100 -4.97 1.48 2.00
C LYS A 100 -3.65 1.49 1.24
N GLY A 101 -3.10 0.31 0.99
CA GLY A 101 -1.96 0.19 0.08
C GLY A 101 -2.38 0.71 -1.29
N ASN A 102 -1.61 1.62 -1.86
CA ASN A 102 -1.82 2.11 -3.24
C ASN A 102 -1.09 1.22 -4.27
N GLU A 103 -0.37 0.21 -3.80
CA GLU A 103 0.43 -0.66 -4.65
C GLU A 103 -0.40 -1.85 -5.09
N PHE A 104 -0.68 -1.92 -6.39
CA PHE A 104 -1.12 -3.14 -7.03
C PHE A 104 0.10 -4.04 -7.24
N TYR A 105 0.06 -5.21 -6.62
CA TYR A 105 1.07 -6.24 -6.86
C TYR A 105 0.65 -7.07 -8.07
N TYR A 106 1.35 -6.91 -9.18
CA TYR A 106 1.12 -7.68 -10.41
C TYR A 106 1.81 -9.04 -10.36
N THR A 107 1.13 -10.10 -10.79
CA THR A 107 1.76 -11.40 -11.00
C THR A 107 1.06 -12.20 -12.09
N THR A 108 1.84 -13.01 -12.80
CA THR A 108 1.38 -14.09 -13.69
C THR A 108 1.87 -15.46 -13.22
N ASP A 109 2.55 -15.50 -12.07
CA ASP A 109 3.38 -16.64 -11.65
C ASP A 109 3.24 -16.90 -10.14
N ASN A 110 3.72 -18.08 -9.72
CA ASN A 110 3.86 -18.48 -8.32
C ASN A 110 4.94 -17.62 -7.64
N LYS A 111 4.52 -16.58 -6.91
CA LYS A 111 5.42 -15.64 -6.24
C LYS A 111 5.01 -15.43 -4.79
N PHE A 112 6.00 -15.33 -3.91
CA PHE A 112 5.82 -14.88 -2.54
C PHE A 112 5.70 -13.36 -2.48
N PHE A 113 4.64 -12.86 -1.83
CA PHE A 113 4.44 -11.43 -1.59
C PHE A 113 4.79 -11.07 -0.15
N ASP A 114 5.66 -10.06 0.02
CA ASP A 114 5.88 -9.43 1.32
C ASP A 114 5.20 -8.07 1.32
N VAL A 115 4.11 -7.96 2.08
CA VAL A 115 3.24 -6.79 2.12
C VAL A 115 3.45 -6.08 3.45
N VAL A 116 3.73 -4.78 3.39
CA VAL A 116 3.86 -3.93 4.57
C VAL A 116 2.70 -2.94 4.60
N LEU A 117 1.89 -2.95 5.66
CA LEU A 117 0.81 -1.99 5.86
C LEU A 117 1.22 -0.92 6.86
N ASP A 118 0.94 0.34 6.51
CA ASP A 118 1.16 1.48 7.39
C ASP A 118 -0.02 1.63 8.36
N PRO A 119 0.19 1.59 9.68
CA PRO A 119 -0.91 1.81 10.62
C PRO A 119 -1.43 3.25 10.52
N LEU A 120 -2.73 3.42 10.75
CA LEU A 120 -3.38 4.71 10.88
C LEU A 120 -2.93 5.37 12.19
N SER A 121 -2.67 6.67 12.16
CA SER A 121 -2.41 7.53 13.30
C SER A 121 -3.07 8.89 13.08
N TRP A 122 -3.24 9.65 14.14
CA TRP A 122 -3.73 11.02 14.10
C TRP A 122 -2.67 11.98 14.62
N PHE A 123 -2.53 13.10 13.94
CA PHE A 123 -1.66 14.19 14.36
C PHE A 123 -2.50 15.44 14.59
N LYS A 124 -2.56 15.88 15.85
CA LYS A 124 -3.31 17.06 16.29
C LYS A 124 -2.35 18.21 16.52
N VAL A 125 -2.45 19.26 15.72
CA VAL A 125 -1.67 20.49 15.88
C VAL A 125 -2.55 21.56 16.52
N ILE A 126 -2.07 22.18 17.59
CA ILE A 126 -2.73 23.30 18.26
C ILE A 126 -1.83 24.52 18.08
N THR A 127 -2.38 25.63 17.57
CA THR A 127 -1.65 26.91 17.54
C THR A 127 -2.20 27.83 18.61
N ALA A 128 -1.33 28.39 19.46
CA ALA A 128 -1.70 29.25 20.57
C ALA A 128 -0.94 30.60 20.47
N PRO A 129 -1.64 31.73 20.26
CA PRO A 129 -1.01 33.04 20.10
C PRO A 129 -0.70 33.73 21.46
N ASP A 130 0.07 33.06 22.32
CA ASP A 130 0.33 33.46 23.72
C ASP A 130 1.71 34.09 23.96
N ILE A 131 2.60 34.14 22.96
CA ILE A 131 3.95 34.70 23.10
C ILE A 131 4.12 35.98 22.26
N LEU A 132 4.63 35.89 21.02
CA LEU A 132 5.08 37.03 20.21
C LEU A 132 4.98 36.71 18.72
N GLY A 133 3.90 37.15 18.09
CA GLY A 133 3.65 36.95 16.67
C GLY A 133 2.22 37.34 16.34
N ASP A 134 2.01 37.97 15.19
CA ASP A 134 0.69 38.31 14.67
C ASP A 134 0.14 37.20 13.77
N ARG A 135 1.03 36.32 13.28
CA ARG A 135 0.72 35.24 12.35
C ARG A 135 1.69 34.08 12.53
N ILE A 136 1.17 32.87 12.42
CA ILE A 136 1.93 31.63 12.26
C ILE A 136 1.61 30.99 10.92
N TYR A 137 2.63 30.42 10.30
CA TYR A 137 2.54 29.50 9.18
C TYR A 137 3.13 28.15 9.60
N PHE A 138 2.50 27.02 9.27
CA PHE A 138 3.11 25.70 9.46
C PHE A 138 2.82 24.71 8.32
N THR A 139 3.72 23.76 8.13
CA THR A 139 3.66 22.66 7.15
C THR A 139 4.41 21.43 7.68
N GLY A 140 4.43 20.30 6.96
CA GLY A 140 5.10 19.09 7.44
C GLY A 140 4.99 17.87 6.53
N THR A 141 5.35 16.70 7.06
CA THR A 141 5.20 15.39 6.39
C THR A 141 4.04 14.57 6.93
N PHE A 142 2.85 15.12 6.84
CA PHE A 142 1.61 14.43 7.19
C PHE A 142 0.56 14.63 6.08
N THR A 143 -0.47 13.80 6.04
CA THR A 143 -1.50 13.91 4.99
C THR A 143 -2.22 15.24 5.15
N GLY A 144 -2.34 15.99 4.05
CA GLY A 144 -2.93 17.33 4.08
C GLY A 144 -2.03 18.42 4.67
N ALA A 145 -0.71 18.19 4.73
CA ALA A 145 0.28 19.19 5.12
C ALA A 145 0.49 20.32 4.09
N ALA A 146 -0.59 20.82 3.49
CA ALA A 146 -0.56 22.12 2.82
C ALA A 146 -0.06 23.20 3.80
N GLY A 147 0.45 24.31 3.30
CA GLY A 147 0.79 25.44 4.16
C GLY A 147 -0.46 25.96 4.89
N TRP A 148 -0.39 26.05 6.22
CA TRP A 148 -1.50 26.50 7.06
C TRP A 148 -1.14 27.82 7.74
N ASP A 149 -1.96 28.84 7.51
CA ASP A 149 -1.83 30.15 8.15
C ASP A 149 -2.85 30.33 9.27
N THR A 150 -2.44 30.92 10.39
CA THR A 150 -3.34 31.38 11.46
C THR A 150 -2.88 32.75 11.94
N TRP A 151 -3.83 33.66 12.16
CA TRP A 151 -3.56 34.98 12.71
C TRP A 151 -3.84 35.00 14.21
N LYS A 152 -3.16 35.87 14.95
CA LYS A 152 -3.38 36.07 16.39
C LYS A 152 -4.83 36.41 16.72
N GLY A 153 -5.50 37.19 15.85
CA GLY A 153 -6.92 37.52 15.98
C GLY A 153 -7.86 36.31 15.90
N ASP A 154 -7.40 35.18 15.35
CA ASP A 154 -8.17 33.96 15.25
C ASP A 154 -8.21 33.15 16.55
N GLY A 155 -7.36 33.50 17.53
CA GLY A 155 -7.20 32.80 18.80
C GLY A 155 -6.55 31.42 18.64
N THR A 156 -6.78 30.55 19.62
CA THR A 156 -6.29 29.16 19.56
C THR A 156 -6.99 28.38 18.46
N LYS A 157 -6.22 27.75 17.56
CA LYS A 157 -6.75 26.83 16.54
C LYS A 157 -6.32 25.40 16.79
N THR A 158 -7.11 24.48 16.27
CA THR A 158 -6.84 23.04 16.33
C THR A 158 -7.01 22.47 14.93
N TRP A 159 -6.02 21.72 14.51
CA TRP A 159 -5.96 21.00 13.25
C TRP A 159 -5.79 19.52 13.55
N LEU A 160 -6.50 18.67 12.82
CA LEU A 160 -6.45 17.23 13.00
C LEU A 160 -6.17 16.58 11.64
N PHE A 161 -5.06 15.84 11.58
CA PHE A 161 -4.59 15.21 10.36
C PHE A 161 -4.57 13.69 10.53
N GLU A 162 -5.14 12.97 9.57
CA GLU A 162 -4.99 11.53 9.45
C GLU A 162 -3.63 11.22 8.79
N THR A 163 -2.77 10.42 9.41
CA THR A 163 -1.42 10.17 8.87
C THR A 163 -0.87 8.81 9.28
N ARG A 164 0.24 8.39 8.66
CA ARG A 164 0.86 7.08 8.88
C ARG A 164 1.57 7.05 10.23
N GLY A 165 1.25 6.06 11.06
CA GLY A 165 1.86 5.82 12.35
C GLY A 165 3.16 5.01 12.28
N ASN A 166 3.72 4.75 13.47
CA ASN A 166 5.01 4.11 13.69
C ASN A 166 6.17 4.75 12.91
N ARG A 167 6.17 6.09 12.82
CA ARG A 167 7.24 6.84 12.18
C ARG A 167 7.36 8.24 12.75
N ASP A 168 8.52 8.82 12.54
CA ASP A 168 8.72 10.23 12.74
C ASP A 168 8.05 11.02 11.61
N THR A 169 7.38 12.10 11.98
CA THR A 169 7.00 13.18 11.07
C THR A 169 7.75 14.43 11.49
N TRP A 170 7.93 15.38 10.58
CA TRP A 170 8.39 16.71 10.94
C TRP A 170 7.31 17.75 10.66
N ILE A 171 7.37 18.81 11.46
CA ILE A 171 6.57 20.03 11.30
C ILE A 171 7.54 21.21 11.20
N ASP A 172 7.40 21.97 10.12
CA ASP A 172 8.07 23.26 9.94
C ASP A 172 7.08 24.35 10.29
N TRP A 173 7.51 25.35 11.05
CA TRP A 173 6.66 26.49 11.36
C TRP A 173 7.45 27.79 11.47
N ASP A 174 6.79 28.86 11.06
CA ASP A 174 7.29 30.22 11.05
C ASP A 174 6.29 31.13 11.77
N TYR A 175 6.77 32.08 12.55
CA TYR A 175 5.92 33.16 13.06
C TYR A 175 6.43 34.54 12.60
N TYR A 176 5.48 35.46 12.43
CA TYR A 176 5.71 36.80 11.91
C TYR A 176 5.25 37.84 12.94
N GLY A 177 6.06 38.88 13.21
CA GLY A 177 5.73 39.94 14.18
C GLY A 177 6.93 40.54 14.94
N GLY A 178 8.12 39.94 14.81
CA GLY A 178 9.35 40.44 15.43
C GLY A 178 10.64 40.05 14.69
N GLY A 179 10.52 39.71 13.39
CA GLY A 179 11.52 38.96 12.61
C GLY A 179 10.95 37.61 12.20
N MET A 180 11.45 37.04 11.09
CA MET A 180 11.06 35.70 10.65
C MET A 180 11.93 34.69 11.37
N ASN A 181 11.31 33.83 12.19
CA ASN A 181 11.98 32.73 12.87
C ASN A 181 11.37 31.41 12.38
N SER A 182 12.22 30.58 11.77
CA SER A 182 11.84 29.27 11.25
C SER A 182 12.27 28.18 12.21
N HIS A 183 11.34 27.26 12.48
CA HIS A 183 11.54 26.13 13.37
C HIS A 183 11.19 24.83 12.65
N ARG A 184 11.87 23.75 13.04
CA ARG A 184 11.57 22.39 12.59
C ARG A 184 11.59 21.46 13.79
N ASP A 185 10.49 20.78 14.03
CA ASP A 185 10.36 19.77 15.07
C ASP A 185 10.13 18.40 14.46
N THR A 186 10.67 17.36 15.10
CA THR A 186 10.44 15.96 14.72
C THR A 186 9.63 15.28 15.82
N ILE A 187 8.53 14.64 15.42
CA ILE A 187 7.52 14.09 16.33
C ILE A 187 7.25 12.66 15.91
N TYR A 188 7.45 11.72 16.84
CA TYR A 188 7.08 10.32 16.62
C TYR A 188 5.58 10.13 16.77
N LEU A 189 4.95 9.50 15.78
CA LEU A 189 3.52 9.20 15.79
C LEU A 189 3.29 7.70 16.08
N PRO A 190 2.74 7.34 17.26
CA PRO A 190 2.44 5.95 17.58
C PRO A 190 1.26 5.42 16.76
N LYS A 191 1.26 4.12 16.46
CA LYS A 191 0.14 3.49 15.76
C LYS A 191 -1.20 3.63 16.51
N HIS A 192 -2.25 3.83 15.74
CA HIS A 192 -3.66 3.86 16.16
C HIS A 192 -3.94 4.85 17.29
N ASP A 193 -3.15 5.92 17.40
CA ASP A 193 -3.24 6.90 18.47
C ASP A 193 -3.24 8.33 17.92
N THR A 194 -3.54 9.30 18.78
CA THR A 194 -3.50 10.73 18.49
C THR A 194 -2.34 11.41 19.21
N THR A 195 -1.35 11.87 18.46
CA THR A 195 -0.28 12.71 19.03
C THR A 195 -0.70 14.17 18.97
N THR A 196 -0.64 14.87 20.10
CA THR A 196 -0.93 16.30 20.17
C THR A 196 0.37 17.10 20.25
N TYR A 197 0.50 18.11 19.40
CA TYR A 197 1.61 19.05 19.38
C TYR A 197 1.08 20.48 19.41
N THR A 198 1.62 21.31 20.31
CA THR A 198 1.19 22.70 20.47
C THR A 198 2.31 23.65 20.08
N ILE A 199 2.02 24.56 19.16
CA ILE A 199 2.91 25.65 18.78
C ILE A 199 2.45 26.92 19.50
N HIS A 200 3.34 27.45 20.33
CA HIS A 200 3.18 28.72 21.01
C HIS A 200 3.86 29.82 20.17
N TYR A 201 3.10 30.84 19.77
CA TYR A 201 3.57 31.92 18.89
C TYR A 201 3.05 33.30 19.31
#